data_AF-A0A7Y3X0Y6-F1
#
_entry.id   AF-A0A7Y3X0Y6-F1
#
_cell.length_a   1.000
_cell.length_b   1.000
_cell.length_c   1.000
_cell.angle_alpha   90.00
_cell.angle_beta   90.00
_cell.angle_gamma   90.00
#
_symmetry.space_group_name_H-M   'P 1'
#
loop_
_entity.id
_entity.type
_entity.pdbx_description
1 polymer ?
#
loop_
_entity_poly.entity_id
_entity_poly.type
_entity_poly.pdbx_seq_one_letter_code
_entity_poly.pdbx_strand_id
1 'polypeptide(L)'
;MYELTIYFALLLGLVPVAFFYVRGGNIFSSQAQSFLPFLYLTAIASLYEFFGSIVAGLDVAIWFRLCGLLEFLALLYFFCSVLPAKIHRLLYGLAIIFAVEFVFFLFYGDMNEELFIDSILNCTTYSLIVASVMYYFVKCFDMLHFERALLDWTVFCFMEGTLFYYSSIFFLFLMAHSVLISSPGNFADYWALNVIAIIVFRTILIFGIWKG
;
A
#
# COMPACT_ATOMS: atom_id res chain seq x y z
N MET A 1 23.90 7.83 -0.69
CA MET A 1 23.17 6.71 -1.32
C MET A 1 21.68 6.76 -1.00
N TYR A 2 21.31 6.96 0.28
CA TYR A 2 19.90 7.09 0.72
C TYR A 2 19.05 8.08 -0.12
N GLU A 3 19.55 9.31 -0.35
CA GLU A 3 18.83 10.32 -1.15
C GLU A 3 18.56 9.88 -2.60
N LEU A 4 19.55 9.25 -3.25
CA LEU A 4 19.40 8.74 -4.61
C LEU A 4 18.30 7.68 -4.68
N THR A 5 18.23 6.81 -3.66
CA THR A 5 17.21 5.78 -3.54
C THR A 5 15.81 6.39 -3.39
N ILE A 6 15.67 7.49 -2.65
CA ILE A 6 14.40 8.22 -2.51
C ILE A 6 13.96 8.78 -3.85
N TYR A 7 14.83 9.53 -4.56
CA TYR A 7 14.46 10.07 -5.88
C TYR A 7 14.07 8.98 -6.88
N PHE A 8 14.78 7.85 -6.84
CA PHE A 8 14.45 6.70 -7.67
C PHE A 8 13.09 6.11 -7.30
N ALA A 9 12.80 5.95 -6.00
CA ALA A 9 11.49 5.50 -5.53
C ALA A 9 10.39 6.44 -6.03
N LEU A 10 10.52 7.76 -5.82
CA LEU A 10 9.54 8.77 -6.24
C LEU A 10 9.25 8.70 -7.74
N LEU A 11 10.27 8.61 -8.59
CA LEU A 11 10.10 8.45 -10.03
C LEU A 11 9.34 7.16 -10.38
N LEU A 12 9.67 6.04 -9.74
CA LEU A 12 8.95 4.78 -9.92
C LEU A 12 7.46 4.87 -9.51
N GLY A 13 7.06 5.85 -8.71
CA GLY A 13 5.65 6.04 -8.35
C GLY A 13 4.77 6.49 -9.52
N LEU A 14 5.38 7.14 -10.51
CA LEU A 14 4.68 7.65 -11.70
C LEU A 14 4.60 6.62 -12.82
N VAL A 15 5.58 5.72 -12.88
CA VAL A 15 5.74 4.75 -13.97
C VAL A 15 4.53 3.82 -14.14
N PRO A 16 3.95 3.22 -13.08
CA PRO A 16 2.78 2.35 -13.24
C PRO A 16 1.59 3.04 -13.93
N VAL A 17 1.32 4.32 -13.57
CA VAL A 17 0.25 5.11 -14.19
C VAL A 17 0.56 5.39 -15.65
N ALA A 18 1.79 5.78 -15.97
CA ALA A 18 2.21 6.02 -17.35
C ALA A 18 2.05 4.76 -18.22
N PHE A 19 2.48 3.61 -17.70
CA PHE A 19 2.34 2.32 -18.39
C PHE A 19 0.88 1.94 -18.63
N PHE A 20 0.00 2.16 -17.64
CA PHE A 20 -1.43 1.89 -17.77
C PHE A 20 -2.05 2.66 -18.94
N TYR A 21 -1.72 3.95 -19.09
CA TYR A 21 -2.23 4.76 -20.19
C TYR A 21 -1.64 4.40 -21.54
N VAL A 22 -0.34 4.09 -21.61
CA VAL A 22 0.33 3.70 -22.87
C VAL A 22 -0.24 2.40 -23.42
N ARG A 23 -0.63 1.45 -22.57
CA ARG A 23 -1.21 0.18 -23.02
C ARG A 23 -2.67 0.26 -23.44
N GLY A 24 -3.35 1.37 -23.14
CA GLY A 24 -4.78 1.55 -23.37
C GLY A 24 -5.61 0.82 -22.32
N GLY A 25 -6.15 1.57 -21.36
CA GLY A 25 -6.88 1.06 -20.18
C GLY A 25 -8.06 0.12 -20.45
N ASN A 26 -8.53 0.04 -21.70
CA ASN A 26 -9.61 -0.84 -22.16
C ASN A 26 -9.19 -2.31 -22.33
N ILE A 27 -7.89 -2.64 -22.25
CA ILE A 27 -7.40 -4.02 -22.32
C ILE A 27 -7.57 -4.75 -20.98
N PHE A 28 -7.62 -4.01 -19.87
CA PHE A 28 -7.70 -4.57 -18.53
C PHE A 28 -9.13 -5.02 -18.19
N SER A 29 -9.23 -6.13 -17.45
CA SER A 29 -10.50 -6.60 -16.89
C SER A 29 -11.09 -5.56 -15.92
N SER A 30 -12.41 -5.62 -15.67
CA SER A 30 -13.04 -4.76 -14.66
C SER A 30 -12.45 -4.96 -13.25
N GLN A 31 -11.95 -6.17 -12.96
CA GLN A 31 -11.27 -6.48 -11.71
C GLN A 31 -9.89 -5.84 -11.66
N ALA A 32 -9.11 -5.90 -12.74
CA ALA A 32 -7.84 -5.19 -12.85
C ALA A 32 -8.05 -3.67 -12.77
N GLN A 33 -9.12 -3.10 -13.31
CA GLN A 33 -9.37 -1.66 -13.16
C GLN A 33 -9.63 -1.23 -11.70
N SER A 34 -9.96 -2.16 -10.81
CA SER A 34 -10.27 -1.83 -9.41
C SER A 34 -9.05 -1.41 -8.57
N PHE A 35 -7.81 -1.68 -9.00
CA PHE A 35 -6.60 -1.16 -8.30
C PHE A 35 -6.21 0.26 -8.76
N LEU A 36 -6.89 0.84 -9.75
CA LEU A 36 -6.58 2.18 -10.25
C LEU A 36 -6.60 3.29 -9.19
N PRO A 37 -7.55 3.33 -8.23
CA PRO A 37 -7.52 4.32 -7.16
C PRO A 37 -6.19 4.28 -6.39
N PHE A 38 -5.68 3.08 -6.11
CA PHE A 38 -4.39 2.89 -5.43
C PHE A 38 -3.22 3.37 -6.30
N LEU A 39 -3.28 3.09 -7.60
CA LEU A 39 -2.26 3.52 -8.57
C LEU A 39 -2.15 5.06 -8.64
N TYR A 40 -3.29 5.73 -8.78
CA TYR A 40 -3.33 7.20 -8.81
C TYR A 40 -2.87 7.79 -7.49
N LEU A 41 -3.30 7.21 -6.36
CA LEU A 41 -2.86 7.65 -5.05
C LEU A 41 -1.34 7.55 -4.90
N THR A 42 -0.73 6.44 -5.34
CA THR A 42 0.72 6.25 -5.32
C THR A 42 1.46 7.32 -6.13
N ALA A 43 0.93 7.66 -7.32
CA ALA A 43 1.51 8.69 -8.17
C ALA A 43 1.35 10.09 -7.55
N ILE A 44 0.16 10.43 -7.04
CA ILE A 44 -0.13 11.71 -6.38
C ILE A 44 0.74 11.87 -5.13
N ALA A 45 0.87 10.83 -4.31
CA ALA A 45 1.73 10.84 -3.13
C ALA A 45 3.19 11.09 -3.52
N SER A 46 3.68 10.45 -4.58
CA SER A 46 5.06 10.65 -5.07
C SER A 46 5.29 12.07 -5.62
N LEU A 47 4.31 12.65 -6.32
CA LEU A 47 4.38 14.03 -6.77
C LEU A 47 4.38 15.00 -5.59
N TYR A 48 3.51 14.77 -4.60
CA TYR A 48 3.42 15.63 -3.43
C TYR A 48 4.69 15.54 -2.58
N GLU A 49 5.25 14.35 -2.37
CA GLU A 49 6.50 14.21 -1.64
C GLU A 49 7.65 14.94 -2.35
N PHE A 50 7.73 14.86 -3.67
CA PHE A 50 8.72 15.59 -4.45
C PHE A 50 8.52 17.11 -4.39
N PHE A 51 7.33 17.62 -4.76
CA PHE A 51 7.09 19.06 -4.86
C PHE A 51 6.81 19.73 -3.51
N GLY A 52 6.00 19.10 -2.67
CA GLY A 52 5.60 19.61 -1.37
C GLY A 52 6.70 19.50 -0.33
N SER A 53 7.27 18.30 -0.16
CA SER A 53 8.28 18.07 0.87
C SER A 53 9.65 18.56 0.44
N ILE A 54 10.20 18.03 -0.66
CA ILE A 54 11.60 18.28 -1.03
C ILE A 54 11.80 19.69 -1.58
N VAL A 55 10.94 20.14 -2.49
CA VAL A 55 11.10 21.47 -3.13
C VAL A 55 10.58 22.59 -2.24
N ALA A 56 9.39 22.44 -1.65
CA ALA A 56 8.73 23.50 -0.90
C ALA A 56 8.96 23.44 0.64
N GLY A 57 9.52 22.35 1.17
CA GLY A 57 9.78 22.21 2.61
C GLY A 57 8.51 22.17 3.48
N LEU A 58 7.37 21.79 2.90
CA LEU A 58 6.10 21.73 3.63
C LEU A 58 6.10 20.56 4.61
N ASP A 59 5.47 20.78 5.77
CA ASP A 59 5.16 19.69 6.68
C ASP A 59 4.20 18.70 6.01
N VAL A 60 4.62 17.44 6.02
CA VAL A 60 4.03 16.32 5.31
C VAL A 60 3.26 15.39 6.26
N ALA A 61 3.31 15.59 7.57
CA ALA A 61 2.73 14.65 8.54
C ALA A 61 1.22 14.42 8.31
N ILE A 62 0.44 15.51 8.21
CA ILE A 62 -1.00 15.45 7.94
C ILE A 62 -1.28 14.83 6.57
N TRP A 63 -0.45 15.15 5.57
CA TRP A 63 -0.59 14.61 4.22
C TRP A 63 -0.37 13.09 4.19
N PHE A 64 0.68 12.59 4.86
CA PHE A 64 0.95 11.16 4.94
C PHE A 64 -0.16 10.42 5.69
N ARG A 65 -0.71 11.00 6.77
CA ARG A 65 -1.86 10.42 7.47
C ARG A 65 -3.11 10.33 6.59
N LEU A 66 -3.38 11.37 5.80
CA LEU A 66 -4.48 11.34 4.82
C LEU A 66 -4.22 10.30 3.72
N CYS A 67 -2.98 10.18 3.24
CA CYS A 67 -2.60 9.14 2.29
C CYS A 67 -2.85 7.75 2.86
N GLY A 68 -2.50 7.49 4.12
CA GLY A 68 -2.78 6.20 4.79
C GLY A 68 -4.27 5.85 4.81
N LEU A 69 -5.15 6.82 5.10
CA LEU A 69 -6.60 6.62 5.00
C LEU A 69 -7.04 6.29 3.57
N LEU A 70 -6.58 7.07 2.59
CA LEU A 70 -6.94 6.87 1.19
C LEU A 70 -6.41 5.53 0.65
N GLU A 71 -5.22 5.10 1.09
CA GLU A 71 -4.62 3.81 0.74
C GLU A 71 -5.48 2.67 1.27
N PHE A 72 -5.87 2.75 2.56
CA PHE A 72 -6.76 1.77 3.16
C PHE A 72 -8.09 1.66 2.39
N LEU A 73 -8.71 2.79 2.06
CA LEU A 73 -9.96 2.82 1.30
C LEU A 73 -9.80 2.27 -0.12
N ALA A 74 -8.69 2.59 -0.80
CA ALA A 74 -8.39 2.06 -2.13
C ALA A 74 -8.20 0.55 -2.11
N LEU A 75 -7.49 0.01 -1.10
CA LEU A 75 -7.32 -1.42 -0.91
C LEU A 75 -8.63 -2.12 -0.57
N LEU A 76 -9.44 -1.54 0.32
CA LEU A 76 -10.76 -2.07 0.64
C LEU A 76 -11.65 -2.15 -0.60
N TYR A 77 -11.66 -1.07 -1.41
CA TYR A 77 -12.39 -1.03 -2.66
C TYR A 77 -11.92 -2.12 -3.63
N PHE A 78 -10.60 -2.28 -3.81
CA PHE A 78 -10.01 -3.33 -4.62
C PHE A 78 -10.46 -4.73 -4.15
N PHE A 79 -10.26 -5.06 -2.87
CA PHE A 79 -10.60 -6.38 -2.35
C PHE A 79 -12.10 -6.68 -2.41
N CYS A 80 -12.97 -5.70 -2.16
CA CYS A 80 -14.42 -5.88 -2.33
C CYS A 80 -14.81 -6.09 -3.81
N SER A 81 -14.05 -5.54 -4.75
CA SER A 81 -14.30 -5.69 -6.19
C SER A 81 -13.82 -7.05 -6.74
N VAL A 82 -12.75 -7.59 -6.17
CA VAL A 82 -12.17 -8.86 -6.63
C VAL A 82 -12.75 -10.08 -5.89
N LEU A 83 -13.03 -9.95 -4.59
CA LEU A 83 -13.45 -11.06 -3.75
C LEU A 83 -14.99 -11.22 -3.70
N PRO A 84 -15.50 -12.46 -3.53
CA PRO A 84 -16.93 -12.71 -3.46
C PRO A 84 -17.56 -12.10 -2.20
N ALA A 85 -18.84 -11.74 -2.29
CA ALA A 85 -19.59 -11.06 -1.22
C ALA A 85 -19.58 -11.76 0.16
N LYS A 86 -19.28 -13.07 0.20
CA LYS A 86 -19.19 -13.84 1.45
C LYS A 86 -18.12 -13.29 2.42
N ILE A 87 -16.98 -12.79 1.91
CA ILE A 87 -15.93 -12.23 2.77
C ILE A 87 -16.16 -10.74 3.10
N HIS A 88 -17.02 -10.04 2.36
CA HIS A 88 -17.21 -8.59 2.54
C HIS A 88 -17.60 -8.20 3.97
N ARG A 89 -18.34 -9.06 4.69
CA ARG A 89 -18.65 -8.81 6.10
C ARG A 89 -17.40 -8.66 6.97
N LEU A 90 -16.39 -9.50 6.75
CA LEU A 90 -15.11 -9.41 7.46
C LEU A 90 -14.37 -8.13 7.06
N LEU A 91 -14.33 -7.81 5.76
CA LEU A 91 -13.66 -6.61 5.24
C LEU A 91 -14.27 -5.33 5.79
N TYR A 92 -15.61 -5.23 5.82
CA TYR A 92 -16.30 -4.09 6.44
C TYR A 92 -16.12 -4.05 7.95
N GLY A 93 -16.00 -5.20 8.62
CA GLY A 93 -15.62 -5.25 10.04
C GLY A 93 -14.25 -4.60 10.28
N LEU A 94 -13.25 -4.94 9.48
CA LEU A 94 -11.92 -4.33 9.53
C LEU A 94 -11.95 -2.85 9.17
N ALA A 95 -12.80 -2.44 8.21
CA ALA A 95 -12.99 -1.04 7.86
C ALA A 95 -13.59 -0.22 9.01
N ILE A 96 -14.52 -0.79 9.77
CA ILE A 96 -15.07 -0.14 10.97
C ILE A 96 -13.98 0.00 12.04
N ILE A 97 -13.18 -1.05 12.28
CA ILE A 97 -12.06 -0.99 13.23
C ILE A 97 -11.08 0.12 12.82
N PHE A 98 -10.65 0.14 11.56
CA PHE A 98 -9.76 1.16 11.03
C PHE A 98 -10.35 2.57 11.18
N ALA A 99 -11.64 2.75 10.87
CA ALA A 99 -12.30 4.05 11.01
C ALA A 99 -12.36 4.51 12.47
N VAL A 100 -12.60 3.60 13.42
CA VAL A 100 -12.59 3.92 14.86
C VAL A 100 -11.18 4.30 15.31
N GLU A 101 -10.16 3.54 14.93
CA GLU A 101 -8.75 3.86 15.22
C GLU A 101 -8.36 5.23 14.63
N PHE A 102 -8.67 5.46 13.35
CA PHE A 102 -8.35 6.69 12.66
C PHE A 102 -9.01 7.90 13.32
N VAL A 103 -10.32 7.83 13.62
CA VAL A 103 -11.04 8.90 14.31
C VAL A 103 -10.49 9.10 15.73
N PHE A 104 -10.21 8.03 16.46
CA PHE A 104 -9.64 8.11 17.80
C PHE A 104 -8.30 8.86 17.78
N PHE A 105 -7.37 8.46 16.90
CA PHE A 105 -6.06 9.12 16.80
C PHE A 105 -6.12 10.53 16.19
N LEU A 106 -7.14 10.84 15.38
CA LEU A 106 -7.35 12.19 14.88
C LEU A 106 -7.69 13.18 16.01
N PHE A 107 -8.45 12.75 17.02
CA PHE A 107 -8.88 13.61 18.13
C PHE A 107 -8.02 13.51 19.39
N TYR A 108 -7.40 12.34 19.63
CA TYR A 108 -6.68 12.03 20.87
C TYR A 108 -5.23 11.61 20.68
N GLY A 109 -4.74 11.52 19.43
CA GLY A 109 -3.36 11.14 19.15
C GLY A 109 -2.38 12.25 19.52
N ASP A 110 -1.34 11.93 20.28
CA ASP A 110 -0.20 12.82 20.49
C ASP A 110 0.71 12.80 19.25
N MET A 111 1.03 13.98 18.71
CA MET A 111 1.93 14.14 17.56
C MET A 111 3.37 13.71 17.90
N ASN A 112 3.73 13.61 19.19
CA ASN A 112 5.03 13.07 19.59
C ASN A 112 5.11 11.53 19.44
N GLU A 113 3.97 10.85 19.26
CA GLU A 113 3.88 9.39 19.14
C GLU A 113 3.45 8.93 17.72
N GLU A 114 3.70 9.75 16.70
CA GLU A 114 3.28 9.47 15.31
C GLU A 114 3.65 8.07 14.80
N LEU A 115 4.89 7.62 14.99
CA LEU A 115 5.32 6.29 14.55
C LEU A 115 4.55 5.16 15.24
N PHE A 116 4.17 5.35 16.51
CA PHE A 116 3.39 4.38 17.25
C PHE A 116 1.94 4.33 16.74
N ILE A 117 1.35 5.50 16.50
CA ILE A 117 0.02 5.62 15.90
C ILE A 117 -0.03 4.96 14.51
N ASP A 118 0.96 5.26 13.66
CA ASP A 118 1.06 4.68 12.32
C ASP A 118 1.24 3.16 12.37
N SER A 119 1.95 2.65 13.39
CA SER A 119 2.07 1.20 13.61
C SER A 119 0.73 0.54 13.86
N ILE A 120 -0.15 1.15 14.66
CA ILE A 120 -1.48 0.61 14.95
C ILE A 120 -2.34 0.60 13.68
N LEU A 121 -2.39 1.72 12.95
CA LEU A 121 -3.15 1.80 11.69
C LEU A 121 -2.63 0.81 10.63
N ASN A 122 -1.31 0.63 10.57
CA ASN A 122 -0.68 -0.36 9.69
C ASN A 122 -1.00 -1.80 10.11
N CYS A 123 -1.16 -2.10 11.41
CA CYS A 123 -1.62 -3.43 11.85
C CYS A 123 -2.99 -3.79 11.27
N THR A 124 -3.94 -2.85 11.29
CA THR A 124 -5.29 -3.07 10.77
C THR A 124 -5.28 -3.17 9.24
N THR A 125 -4.51 -2.33 8.57
CA THR A 125 -4.31 -2.40 7.11
C THR A 125 -3.68 -3.73 6.69
N TYR A 126 -2.64 -4.18 7.40
CA TYR A 126 -2.01 -5.46 7.18
C TYR A 126 -2.99 -6.62 7.38
N SER A 127 -3.83 -6.55 8.43
CA SER A 127 -4.87 -7.56 8.69
C SER A 127 -5.88 -7.66 7.55
N LEU A 128 -6.29 -6.51 6.97
CA LEU A 128 -7.14 -6.48 5.77
C LEU A 128 -6.50 -7.22 4.61
N ILE A 129 -5.23 -6.95 4.35
CA ILE A 129 -4.49 -7.54 3.22
C ILE A 129 -4.30 -9.04 3.43
N VAL A 130 -3.80 -9.47 4.58
CA VAL A 130 -3.58 -10.89 4.87
C VAL A 130 -4.88 -11.67 4.78
N ALA A 131 -5.97 -11.19 5.40
CA ALA A 131 -7.27 -11.87 5.33
C ALA A 131 -7.76 -11.99 3.88
N SER A 132 -7.61 -10.93 3.09
CA SER A 132 -8.05 -10.90 1.69
C SER A 132 -7.23 -11.81 0.79
N VAL A 133 -5.90 -11.72 0.88
CA VAL A 133 -4.98 -12.50 0.04
C VAL A 133 -5.01 -13.98 0.42
N MET A 134 -5.06 -14.31 1.71
CA MET A 134 -5.23 -15.71 2.14
C MET A 134 -6.55 -16.31 1.65
N TYR A 135 -7.65 -15.56 1.75
CA TYR A 135 -8.93 -16.02 1.21
C TYR A 135 -8.88 -16.23 -0.31
N TYR A 136 -8.24 -15.30 -1.04
CA TYR A 136 -8.02 -15.44 -2.47
C TYR A 136 -7.26 -16.73 -2.79
N PHE A 137 -6.13 -16.98 -2.14
CA PHE A 137 -5.33 -18.19 -2.37
C PHE A 137 -6.08 -19.47 -2.04
N VAL A 138 -6.76 -19.55 -0.89
CA VAL A 138 -7.58 -20.71 -0.54
C VAL A 138 -8.61 -21.01 -1.63
N LYS A 139 -9.27 -19.97 -2.17
CA LYS A 139 -10.24 -20.15 -3.27
C LYS A 139 -9.58 -20.60 -4.58
N CYS A 140 -8.39 -20.11 -4.88
CA CYS A 140 -7.63 -20.53 -6.06
C CYS A 140 -7.27 -22.02 -6.00
N PHE A 141 -6.89 -22.51 -4.83
CA PHE A 141 -6.58 -23.93 -4.60
C PHE A 141 -7.83 -24.81 -4.55
N ASP A 142 -8.89 -24.38 -3.87
CA ASP A 142 -10.14 -25.14 -3.71
C ASP A 142 -10.82 -25.46 -5.05
N MET A 143 -10.74 -24.56 -6.03
CA MET A 143 -11.55 -24.68 -7.24
C MET A 143 -10.88 -25.43 -8.40
N LEU A 144 -9.65 -25.95 -8.27
CA LEU A 144 -8.84 -26.44 -9.41
C LEU A 144 -8.79 -25.42 -10.59
N HIS A 145 -9.16 -24.16 -10.33
CA HIS A 145 -9.18 -23.04 -11.26
C HIS A 145 -7.85 -22.27 -11.19
N PHE A 146 -6.76 -22.99 -10.92
CA PHE A 146 -5.42 -22.40 -10.86
C PHE A 146 -5.11 -21.63 -12.14
N GLU A 147 -5.54 -22.15 -13.30
CA GLU A 147 -5.42 -21.48 -14.61
C GLU A 147 -6.25 -20.19 -14.71
N ARG A 148 -7.43 -20.10 -14.08
CA ARG A 148 -8.30 -18.91 -14.13
C ARG A 148 -7.93 -17.83 -13.13
N ALA A 149 -7.39 -18.19 -11.96
CA ALA A 149 -6.82 -17.23 -11.03
C ALA A 149 -5.56 -16.57 -11.61
N LEU A 150 -4.74 -17.36 -12.31
CA LEU A 150 -3.61 -16.89 -13.09
C LEU A 150 -4.01 -16.19 -14.40
N LEU A 151 -5.28 -16.17 -14.81
CA LEU A 151 -5.67 -15.52 -16.07
C LEU A 151 -5.65 -13.99 -15.98
N ASP A 152 -5.82 -13.40 -14.79
CA ASP A 152 -5.60 -11.97 -14.57
C ASP A 152 -4.27 -11.74 -13.86
N TRP A 153 -3.20 -11.72 -14.66
CA TRP A 153 -1.82 -11.56 -14.19
C TRP A 153 -1.64 -10.26 -13.39
N THR A 154 -2.40 -9.22 -13.73
CA THR A 154 -2.31 -7.93 -13.05
C THR A 154 -2.90 -8.01 -11.65
N VAL A 155 -4.08 -8.61 -11.49
CA VAL A 155 -4.69 -8.83 -10.16
C VAL A 155 -3.79 -9.69 -9.29
N PHE A 156 -3.23 -10.77 -9.84
CA PHE A 156 -2.30 -11.65 -9.11
C PHE A 156 -1.04 -10.90 -8.64
N CYS A 157 -0.36 -10.18 -9.54
CA CYS A 157 0.81 -9.37 -9.18
C CYS A 157 0.49 -8.28 -8.17
N PHE A 158 -0.70 -7.65 -8.25
CA PHE A 158 -1.12 -6.66 -7.27
C PHE A 158 -1.31 -7.28 -5.89
N MET A 159 -1.97 -8.44 -5.78
CA MET A 159 -2.16 -9.14 -4.50
C MET A 159 -0.83 -9.53 -3.86
N GLU A 160 0.06 -10.16 -4.62
CA GLU A 160 1.38 -10.58 -4.14
C GLU A 160 2.25 -9.38 -3.75
N GLY A 161 2.28 -8.36 -4.59
CA GLY A 161 3.02 -7.13 -4.32
C GLY A 161 2.52 -6.45 -3.04
N THR A 162 1.21 -6.36 -2.87
CA THR A 162 0.58 -5.75 -1.69
C THR A 162 0.88 -6.57 -0.44
N LEU A 163 0.77 -7.89 -0.49
CA LEU A 163 1.12 -8.76 0.63
C LEU A 163 2.60 -8.57 1.02
N PHE A 164 3.51 -8.61 0.06
CA PHE A 164 4.94 -8.43 0.32
C PHE A 164 5.25 -7.06 0.93
N TYR A 165 4.70 -5.99 0.35
CA TYR A 165 4.93 -4.62 0.78
C TYR A 165 4.43 -4.38 2.21
N TYR A 166 3.15 -4.71 2.48
CA TYR A 166 2.58 -4.46 3.78
C TYR A 166 3.08 -5.44 4.86
N SER A 167 3.54 -6.63 4.49
CA SER A 167 4.31 -7.48 5.43
C SER A 167 5.59 -6.77 5.85
N SER A 168 6.33 -6.19 4.90
CA SER A 168 7.58 -5.48 5.16
C SER A 168 7.33 -4.26 6.05
N ILE A 169 6.34 -3.44 5.70
CA ILE A 169 5.96 -2.25 6.46
C ILE A 169 5.44 -2.59 7.85
N PHE A 170 4.63 -3.63 8.00
CA PHE A 170 4.15 -4.05 9.32
C PHE A 170 5.30 -4.28 10.30
N PHE A 171 6.32 -5.07 9.90
CA PHE A 171 7.48 -5.32 10.74
C PHE A 171 8.34 -4.06 10.95
N LEU A 172 8.46 -3.21 9.92
CA LEU A 172 9.22 -1.96 10.02
C LEU A 172 8.54 -0.95 10.95
N PHE A 173 7.22 -0.78 10.91
CA PHE A 173 6.56 0.16 11.80
C PHE A 173 6.54 -0.36 13.25
N LEU A 174 6.28 -1.65 13.44
CA LEU A 174 6.31 -2.27 14.77
C LEU A 174 7.63 -2.01 15.53
N MET A 175 8.75 -1.94 14.81
CA MET A 175 10.08 -1.69 15.38
C MET A 175 10.53 -0.22 15.26
N ALA A 176 9.83 0.64 14.52
CA ALA A 176 10.28 2.00 14.22
C ALA A 176 10.46 2.85 15.49
N HIS A 177 9.48 2.80 16.40
CA HIS A 177 9.52 3.58 17.63
C HIS A 177 10.68 3.15 18.55
N SER A 178 10.92 1.84 18.68
CA SER A 178 12.00 1.33 19.54
C SER A 178 13.39 1.66 18.98
N VAL A 179 13.55 1.59 17.65
CA VAL A 179 14.80 1.96 16.97
C VAL A 179 15.06 3.46 17.06
N LEU A 180 14.03 4.30 16.90
CA LEU A 180 14.16 5.75 17.00
C LEU A 180 14.68 6.18 18.37
N ILE A 181 14.15 5.59 19.45
CA ILE A 181 14.58 5.89 20.83
C ILE A 181 15.98 5.35 21.11
N SER A 182 16.26 4.11 20.66
CA SER A 182 17.50 3.40 21.03
C SER A 182 18.71 3.83 20.19
N SER A 183 18.51 4.26 18.95
CA SER A 183 19.60 4.64 18.04
C SER A 183 19.15 5.69 17.01
N PRO A 184 18.88 6.94 17.43
CA PRO A 184 18.38 7.99 16.55
C PRO A 184 19.26 8.23 15.31
N GLY A 185 20.58 8.16 15.48
CA GLY A 185 21.56 8.38 14.41
C GLY A 185 21.51 7.34 13.27
N ASN A 186 20.96 6.15 13.52
CA ASN A 186 20.83 5.07 12.53
C ASN A 186 19.42 4.96 11.96
N PHE A 187 18.49 5.84 12.36
CA PHE A 187 17.10 5.75 11.92
C PHE A 187 16.94 5.96 10.41
N ALA A 188 17.80 6.76 9.79
CA ALA A 188 17.78 6.95 8.33
C ALA A 188 18.10 5.64 7.57
N ASP A 189 19.10 4.89 8.04
CA ASP A 189 19.46 3.59 7.45
C ASP A 189 18.36 2.56 7.67
N TYR A 190 17.71 2.61 8.84
CA TYR A 190 16.51 1.81 9.13
C TYR A 190 15.36 2.14 8.16
N TRP A 191 15.09 3.42 7.93
CA TRP A 191 14.04 3.88 7.03
C TRP A 191 14.31 3.54 5.57
N ALA A 192 15.58 3.38 5.19
CA ALA A 192 15.96 2.93 3.84
C ALA A 192 15.33 1.57 3.48
N LEU A 193 15.07 0.70 4.46
CA LEU A 193 14.37 -0.57 4.24
C LEU A 193 12.94 -0.35 3.73
N ASN A 194 12.25 0.67 4.25
CA ASN A 194 10.92 1.05 3.78
C ASN A 194 10.99 1.51 2.32
N VAL A 195 11.96 2.36 1.98
CA VAL A 195 12.17 2.84 0.61
C VAL A 195 12.47 1.68 -0.36
N ILE A 196 13.28 0.70 0.06
CA ILE A 196 13.56 -0.51 -0.73
C ILE A 196 12.29 -1.33 -0.93
N ALA A 197 11.47 -1.54 0.11
CA ALA A 197 10.20 -2.24 -0.01
C ALA A 197 9.25 -1.56 -1.00
N ILE A 198 9.17 -0.22 -0.97
CA ILE A 198 8.42 0.59 -1.94
C ILE A 198 8.91 0.34 -3.38
N ILE A 199 10.23 0.33 -3.60
CA ILE A 199 10.81 0.10 -4.93
C ILE A 199 10.46 -1.29 -5.45
N VAL A 200 10.61 -2.33 -4.62
CA VAL A 200 10.28 -3.70 -4.99
C VAL A 200 8.80 -3.81 -5.33
N PHE A 201 7.93 -3.24 -4.50
CA PHE A 201 6.49 -3.22 -4.73
C PHE A 201 6.13 -2.53 -6.05
N ARG A 202 6.63 -1.32 -6.30
CA ARG A 202 6.39 -0.59 -7.55
C ARG A 202 6.89 -1.36 -8.77
N THR A 203 8.00 -2.08 -8.65
CA THR A 203 8.52 -2.94 -9.72
C THR A 203 7.58 -4.11 -10.03
N ILE A 204 7.03 -4.76 -9.00
CA ILE A 204 6.02 -5.83 -9.15
C ILE A 204 4.77 -5.28 -9.85
N LEU A 205 4.31 -4.08 -9.48
CA LEU A 205 3.16 -3.43 -10.12
C LEU A 205 3.40 -3.17 -11.62
N ILE A 206 4.56 -2.59 -11.97
CA ILE A 206 4.93 -2.33 -13.37
C ILE A 206 4.93 -3.64 -14.16
N PHE A 207 5.50 -4.71 -13.60
CA PHE A 207 5.52 -6.02 -14.24
C PHE A 207 4.11 -6.60 -14.42
N GLY A 208 3.24 -6.47 -13.40
CA GLY A 208 1.84 -6.91 -13.47
C GLY A 208 1.03 -6.19 -14.55
N ILE A 209 1.22 -4.88 -14.68
CA ILE A 209 0.56 -4.05 -15.73
C ILE A 209 1.13 -4.36 -17.11
N TRP A 210 2.44 -4.63 -17.21
CA TRP A 210 3.09 -4.94 -18.47
C TRP A 210 2.71 -6.32 -19.03
N LYS A 211 2.46 -7.30 -18.14
CA LYS A 211 2.12 -8.67 -18.53
C LYS A 211 0.64 -8.89 -18.83
N GLY A 212 -0.26 -8.33 -18.00
CA GLY A 212 -1.72 -8.51 -18.15
C GLY A 212 -2.27 -7.61 -19.23
#